data_AF-A0A8T4NXK9-F1
#
_entry.id   AF-A0A8T4NXK9-F1
#
_cell.length_a   1.000
_cell.length_b   1.000
_cell.length_c   1.000
_cell.angle_alpha   90.00
_cell.angle_beta   90.00
_cell.angle_gamma   90.00
#
_symmetry.space_group_name_H-M   'P 1'
#
loop_
_entity.id
_entity.type
_entity.pdbx_description
1 polymer ?
#
loop_
_entity_poly.entity_id
_entity_poly.type
_entity_poly.pdbx_seq_one_letter_code
_entity_poly.pdbx_strand_id
1 'polypeptide(L)'
;MIIFLKFRNKKIKVNAREVSFFGKIIGLMFSRREKAKNLLFKFSKSVNTPIHSWFVFYPFLAIWLDKKNKIIEYKKVKPFSFSIKPRREFKKLIEIPINKRNAKVVKTLDGKTD
;
A
#
# COMPACT_ATOMS: atom_id res chain seq x y z
N MET A 1 3.52 7.01 -11.61
CA MET A 1 3.85 8.33 -11.03
C MET A 1 4.79 8.13 -9.85
N ILE A 2 5.69 9.07 -9.61
CA ILE A 2 6.58 9.03 -8.45
C ILE A 2 5.90 9.73 -7.28
N ILE A 3 5.85 9.07 -6.13
CA ILE A 3 5.39 9.64 -4.86
C ILE A 3 6.48 9.52 -3.81
N PHE A 4 6.64 10.57 -2.99
CA PHE A 4 7.56 10.59 -1.87
C PHE A 4 6.78 10.44 -0.57
N LEU A 5 7.04 9.34 0.14
CA LEU A 5 6.44 9.04 1.43
C LEU A 5 7.32 9.58 2.54
N LYS A 6 6.71 10.19 3.55
CA LYS A 6 7.41 10.66 4.75
C LYS A 6 7.22 9.63 5.86
N PHE A 7 8.32 9.04 6.30
CA PHE A 7 8.33 8.05 7.38
C PHE A 7 9.46 8.38 8.35
N ARG A 8 9.10 8.77 9.58
CA ARG A 8 10.06 9.32 10.56
C ARG A 8 10.84 10.49 9.90
N ASN A 9 12.18 10.47 9.97
CA ASN A 9 13.04 11.46 9.31
C ASN A 9 13.50 11.04 7.90
N LYS A 10 12.90 9.98 7.32
CA LYS A 10 13.26 9.45 5.99
C LYS A 10 12.20 9.81 4.95
N LYS A 11 12.67 10.06 3.72
CA LYS A 11 11.82 10.16 2.52
C LYS A 11 11.98 8.89 1.69
N ILE A 12 10.87 8.20 1.40
CA ILE A 12 10.85 6.95 0.62
C ILE A 12 10.26 7.26 -0.75
N LYS A 13 11.05 7.05 -1.81
CA LYS A 13 10.61 7.20 -3.20
C LYS A 13 9.89 5.91 -3.64
N VAL A 14 8.64 6.04 -4.07
CA VAL A 14 7.84 4.92 -4.60
C VAL A 14 7.31 5.31 -5.98
N ASN A 15 7.47 4.43 -6.97
CA ASN A 15 6.75 4.56 -8.23
C ASN A 15 5.44 3.77 -8.11
N ALA A 16 4.31 4.45 -8.18
CA ALA A 16 2.98 3.87 -8.07
C ALA A 16 2.07 4.33 -9.22
N ARG A 17 1.14 3.48 -9.62
CA ARG A 17 0.06 3.81 -10.56
C ARG A 17 -1.15 4.25 -9.75
N GLU A 18 -1.68 5.42 -10.06
CA GLU A 18 -2.95 5.83 -9.50
C GLU A 18 -4.08 4.96 -10.07
N VAL A 19 -4.94 4.46 -9.18
CA VAL A 19 -6.10 3.66 -9.59
C VAL A 19 -7.29 4.57 -9.91
N SER A 20 -8.01 4.23 -10.96
CA SER A 20 -9.31 4.84 -11.28
C SER A 20 -10.37 4.43 -10.24
N PHE A 21 -11.53 5.07 -10.27
CA PHE A 21 -12.63 4.80 -9.32
C PHE A 21 -12.99 3.31 -9.23
N PHE A 22 -13.20 2.65 -10.38
CA PHE A 22 -13.44 1.20 -10.45
C PHE A 22 -12.21 0.37 -10.10
N GLY A 23 -11.01 0.86 -10.42
CA GLY A 23 -9.75 0.21 -10.06
C GLY A 23 -9.52 0.10 -8.54
N LYS A 24 -10.23 0.90 -7.72
CA LYS A 24 -10.15 0.82 -6.25
C LYS A 24 -10.73 -0.47 -5.69
N ILE A 25 -11.70 -1.07 -6.39
CA ILE A 25 -12.32 -2.34 -5.98
C ILE A 25 -11.39 -3.49 -6.34
N ILE A 26 -10.77 -3.44 -7.54
CA ILE A 26 -9.90 -4.52 -8.05
C ILE A 26 -8.55 -4.56 -7.32
N GLY A 27 -7.90 -3.42 -7.13
CA GLY A 27 -6.57 -3.36 -6.51
C GLY A 27 -5.59 -4.34 -7.15
N LEU A 28 -4.91 -5.13 -6.31
CA LEU A 28 -3.95 -6.15 -6.73
C LEU A 28 -4.56 -7.49 -7.16
N MET A 29 -5.88 -7.65 -7.13
CA MET A 29 -6.55 -8.93 -7.46
C MET A 29 -6.15 -9.44 -8.85
N PHE A 30 -6.05 -10.77 -8.97
CA PHE A 30 -5.75 -11.48 -10.24
C PHE A 30 -4.40 -11.13 -10.90
N SER A 31 -3.56 -10.33 -10.25
CA SER A 31 -2.24 -10.02 -10.75
C SER A 31 -1.20 -11.06 -10.33
N ARG A 32 -0.06 -11.11 -11.04
CA ARG A 32 1.10 -11.92 -10.66
C ARG A 32 2.10 -11.04 -9.90
N ARG A 33 2.62 -11.54 -8.77
CA ARG A 33 3.54 -10.83 -7.85
C ARG A 33 4.64 -10.01 -8.54
N GLU A 34 5.33 -10.60 -9.51
CA GLU A 34 6.48 -9.97 -10.17
C GLU A 34 6.08 -8.92 -11.22
N LYS A 35 4.86 -9.05 -11.78
CA LYS A 35 4.32 -8.10 -12.78
C LYS A 35 3.45 -7.02 -12.14
N ALA A 36 3.04 -7.23 -10.89
CA ALA A 36 2.18 -6.31 -10.17
C ALA A 36 2.87 -4.95 -9.96
N LYS A 37 2.12 -3.90 -10.26
CA LYS A 37 2.55 -2.52 -10.08
C LYS A 37 2.16 -2.08 -8.67
N ASN A 38 2.91 -1.15 -8.09
CA ASN A 38 2.48 -0.50 -6.87
C ASN A 38 1.25 0.37 -7.21
N LEU A 39 0.22 0.31 -6.39
CA LEU A 39 -1.04 1.00 -6.63
C LEU A 39 -1.22 2.13 -5.61
N LEU A 40 -1.69 3.28 -6.08
CA LEU A 40 -2.01 4.44 -5.25
C LEU A 40 -3.51 4.72 -5.35
N PHE A 41 -4.18 4.65 -4.21
CA PHE A 41 -5.60 4.92 -4.05
C PHE A 41 -5.73 6.29 -3.39
N LYS A 42 -6.39 7.25 -4.04
CA LYS A 42 -6.68 8.57 -3.46
C LYS A 42 -8.15 8.69 -3.11
N PHE A 43 -8.44 9.24 -1.94
CA PHE A 43 -9.79 9.47 -1.44
C PHE A 43 -10.01 10.98 -1.30
N SER A 44 -11.19 11.46 -1.71
CA SER A 44 -11.54 12.88 -1.65
C SER A 44 -11.64 13.37 -0.21
N LYS A 45 -12.28 12.57 0.65
CA LYS A 45 -12.41 12.79 2.09
C LYS A 45 -11.47 11.88 2.87
N SER A 46 -11.22 12.21 4.13
CA SER A 46 -10.59 11.28 5.06
C SER A 46 -11.56 10.11 5.30
N VAL A 47 -11.06 8.89 5.23
CA VAL A 47 -11.87 7.67 5.34
C VAL A 47 -11.21 6.67 6.31
N ASN A 48 -12.00 5.77 6.86
CA ASN A 48 -11.55 4.62 7.66
C ASN A 48 -12.07 3.31 7.06
N THR A 49 -11.93 3.17 5.74
CA THR A 49 -12.44 2.00 5.02
C THR A 49 -11.46 0.83 5.14
N PRO A 50 -11.92 -0.37 5.53
CA PRO A 50 -11.09 -1.56 5.50
C PRO A 50 -10.72 -1.93 4.07
N ILE A 51 -9.59 -2.60 3.91
CA ILE A 51 -9.23 -3.26 2.65
C ILE A 51 -9.34 -4.77 2.77
N HIS A 52 -9.41 -5.44 1.63
CA HIS A 52 -9.39 -6.89 1.53
C HIS A 52 -8.30 -7.34 0.56
N SER A 53 -8.02 -8.64 0.58
CA SER A 53 -7.08 -9.29 -0.34
C SER A 53 -7.64 -10.61 -0.89
N TRP A 54 -8.98 -10.68 -0.95
CA TRP A 54 -9.71 -11.68 -1.73
C TRP A 54 -9.11 -11.73 -3.14
N PHE A 55 -8.72 -12.90 -3.65
CA PHE A 55 -8.04 -13.06 -4.96
C PHE A 55 -6.67 -12.36 -5.16
N VAL A 56 -5.97 -11.99 -4.08
CA VAL A 56 -4.55 -11.62 -4.15
C VAL A 56 -3.70 -12.81 -3.72
N PHE A 57 -2.98 -13.42 -4.66
CA PHE A 57 -2.24 -14.68 -4.46
C PHE A 57 -0.83 -14.50 -3.84
N TYR A 58 -0.52 -13.33 -3.28
CA TYR A 58 0.80 -13.03 -2.73
C TYR A 58 0.72 -11.95 -1.63
N PRO A 59 1.69 -11.89 -0.71
CA PRO A 59 1.70 -10.87 0.33
C PRO A 59 2.11 -9.50 -0.23
N PHE A 60 1.49 -8.46 0.30
CA PHE A 60 1.80 -7.07 -0.05
C PHE A 60 1.82 -6.20 1.19
N LEU A 61 2.38 -5.00 1.05
CA LEU A 61 2.37 -3.98 2.07
C LEU A 61 1.26 -2.98 1.77
N ALA A 62 0.33 -2.83 2.70
CA ALA A 62 -0.65 -1.76 2.70
C ALA A 62 -0.09 -0.60 3.52
N ILE A 63 -0.02 0.59 2.92
CA ILE A 63 0.51 1.80 3.56
C ILE A 63 -0.57 2.88 3.51
N TRP A 64 -1.09 3.26 4.67
CA TRP A 64 -2.04 4.35 4.80
C TRP A 64 -1.30 5.67 5.01
N LEU A 65 -1.77 6.71 4.31
CA LEU A 65 -1.15 8.03 4.28
C LEU A 65 -2.15 9.14 4.57
N ASP A 66 -1.64 10.22 5.15
CA ASP A 66 -2.36 11.48 5.27
C ASP A 66 -2.36 12.29 3.95
N LYS A 67 -2.95 13.50 3.99
CA LYS A 67 -2.98 14.42 2.83
C LYS A 67 -1.58 14.83 2.35
N LYS A 68 -0.59 14.92 3.25
CA LYS A 68 0.81 15.36 3.02
C LYS A 68 1.77 14.19 2.71
N ASN A 69 1.26 12.99 2.39
CA ASN A 69 2.02 11.75 2.14
C ASN A 69 2.84 11.27 3.35
N LYS A 70 2.45 11.65 4.57
CA LYS A 70 3.01 11.07 5.80
C LYS A 70 2.39 9.70 6.02
N ILE A 71 3.23 8.69 6.26
CA ILE A 71 2.77 7.36 6.65
C ILE A 71 2.15 7.46 8.04
N ILE A 72 0.87 7.13 8.12
CA ILE A 72 0.14 7.06 9.40
C ILE A 72 0.18 5.64 9.97
N GLU A 73 0.18 4.64 9.10
CA GLU A 73 0.17 3.22 9.43
C GLU A 73 0.61 2.41 8.21
N TYR A 74 1.17 1.22 8.45
CA TYR A 74 1.37 0.21 7.41
C TYR A 74 1.16 -1.19 7.99
N LYS A 75 0.76 -2.14 7.14
CA LYS A 75 0.58 -3.54 7.51
C LYS A 75 1.04 -4.44 6.38
N LYS A 76 1.68 -5.56 6.74
CA LYS A 76 1.90 -6.68 5.84
C LYS A 76 0.62 -7.48 5.74
N VAL A 77 0.01 -7.50 4.55
CA VAL A 77 -1.24 -8.19 4.27
C VAL A 77 -0.92 -9.55 3.67
N LYS A 78 -1.48 -10.62 4.26
CA LYS A 78 -1.38 -11.98 3.73
C LYS A 78 -2.43 -12.20 2.62
N PRO A 79 -2.16 -13.09 1.65
CA PRO A 79 -3.18 -13.53 0.69
C PRO A 79 -4.51 -13.90 1.36
N PHE A 80 -5.62 -13.65 0.67
CA PHE A 80 -6.97 -14.08 1.09
C PHE A 80 -7.43 -13.57 2.47
N SER A 81 -6.87 -12.44 2.93
CA SER A 81 -7.37 -11.74 4.12
C SER A 81 -8.65 -10.97 3.81
N PHE A 82 -9.70 -11.17 4.62
CA PHE A 82 -11.04 -10.64 4.38
C PHE A 82 -11.24 -9.18 4.79
N SER A 83 -10.63 -8.76 5.91
CA SER A 83 -10.82 -7.40 6.43
C SER A 83 -9.56 -6.93 7.15
N ILE A 84 -8.94 -5.89 6.59
CA ILE A 84 -7.80 -5.20 7.19
C ILE A 84 -8.23 -3.78 7.47
N LYS A 85 -8.64 -3.52 8.71
CA LYS A 85 -9.03 -2.19 9.18
C LYS A 85 -7.79 -1.34 9.48
N PRO A 86 -7.75 -0.08 9.02
CA PRO A 86 -6.78 0.89 9.53
C PRO A 86 -7.18 1.34 10.95
N ARG A 87 -6.20 1.77 11.73
CA ARG A 87 -6.39 2.32 13.08
C ARG A 87 -6.82 3.79 13.05
N ARG A 88 -6.52 4.50 11.97
CA ARG A 88 -6.74 5.94 11.82
C ARG A 88 -7.30 6.25 10.44
N GLU A 89 -7.99 7.38 10.36
CA GLU A 89 -8.44 7.90 9.08
C GLU A 89 -7.26 8.26 8.17
N PHE A 90 -7.45 8.01 6.87
CA PHE A 90 -6.45 8.24 5.85
C PHE A 90 -7.06 8.93 4.63
N LYS A 91 -6.20 9.57 3.83
CA LYS A 91 -6.57 10.18 2.54
C LYS A 91 -6.03 9.41 1.35
N LYS A 92 -4.97 8.62 1.53
CA LYS A 92 -4.37 7.82 0.48
C LYS A 92 -3.94 6.46 1.02
N LEU A 93 -4.02 5.44 0.18
CA LEU A 93 -3.51 4.10 0.45
C LEU A 93 -2.54 3.72 -0.67
N ILE A 94 -1.45 3.06 -0.32
CA ILE A 94 -0.57 2.42 -1.29
C ILE A 94 -0.53 0.92 -1.03
N GLU A 95 -0.73 0.14 -2.08
CA GLU A 95 -0.48 -1.30 -2.08
C GLU A 95 0.82 -1.60 -2.82
N ILE A 96 1.76 -2.25 -2.13
CA ILE A 96 3.10 -2.56 -2.65
C ILE A 96 3.31 -4.08 -2.57
N PRO A 97 3.34 -4.80 -3.70
CA PRO A 97 3.70 -6.22 -3.73
C PRO A 97 5.06 -6.48 -3.06
N ILE A 98 5.14 -7.49 -2.21
CA ILE A 98 6.43 -7.90 -1.61
C ILE A 98 7.18 -8.77 -2.64
N ASN A 99 8.10 -8.13 -3.36
CA ASN A 99 8.94 -8.71 -4.39
C ASN A 99 10.33 -8.04 -4.41
N LYS A 100 11.24 -8.52 -5.28
CA LYS A 100 12.61 -7.99 -5.38
C LYS A 100 12.65 -6.50 -5.71
N ARG A 101 11.74 -6.03 -6.58
CA ARG A 101 11.64 -4.61 -7.00
C ARG A 101 11.36 -3.68 -5.82
N ASN A 102 10.55 -4.13 -4.87
CA ASN A 102 10.11 -3.34 -3.72
C ASN A 102 10.91 -3.63 -2.44
N ALA A 103 11.94 -4.49 -2.50
CA ALA A 103 12.70 -4.92 -1.34
C ALA A 103 13.25 -3.75 -0.51
N LYS A 104 13.73 -2.68 -1.15
CA LYS A 104 14.22 -1.48 -0.46
C LYS A 104 13.13 -0.77 0.36
N VAL A 105 11.92 -0.66 -0.20
CA VAL A 105 10.78 -0.04 0.48
C VAL A 105 10.35 -0.90 1.66
N VAL A 106 10.26 -2.22 1.45
CA VAL A 106 9.90 -3.19 2.51
C VAL A 106 10.92 -3.13 3.64
N LYS A 107 12.22 -3.23 3.37
CA LYS A 107 13.28 -3.14 4.39
C LYS A 107 13.23 -1.84 5.19
N THR A 108 12.96 -0.71 4.52
CA THR A 108 12.91 0.60 5.19
C THR A 108 11.75 0.71 6.18
N LEU A 109 10.64 0.02 5.90
CA LEU A 109 9.44 0.04 6.73
C LEU A 109 9.44 -1.09 7.77
N ASP A 110 9.84 -2.30 7.38
CA ASP A 110 9.76 -3.47 8.25
C ASP A 110 10.85 -3.46 9.34
N GLY A 111 12.02 -2.87 9.06
CA GLY A 111 12.98 -2.46 10.09
C GLY A 111 13.45 -3.52 11.10
N LYS A 112 13.10 -4.79 10.92
CA LYS A 112 13.82 -5.93 11.50
C LYS A 112 14.97 -6.27 10.55
N THR A 113 16.13 -5.70 10.87
CA THR A 113 17.37 -6.46 10.83
C THR A 113 17.18 -7.63 11.77
N ASP A 114 16.99 -8.82 11.22
CA ASP A 114 17.59 -10.02 11.79
C ASP A 114 18.82 -10.31 10.91
#